data_AF-A0A353X5M2-F1
#
_entry.id   AF-A0A353X5M2-F1
#
_cell.length_a   1.000
_cell.length_b   1.000
_cell.length_c   1.000
_cell.angle_alpha   90.00
_cell.angle_beta   90.00
_cell.angle_gamma   90.00
#
_symmetry.space_group_name_H-M   'P 1'
#
loop_
_entity.id
_entity.type
_entity.pdbx_description
1 polymer ?
#
loop_
_entity_poly.entity_id
_entity_poly.type
_entity_poly.pdbx_seq_one_letter_code
_entity_poly.pdbx_strand_id
1 'polypeptide(L)' 'MPISWNEIRARAAQFAQDWAGQGYEKGDTHTFYNEFFHVFGRRRREVAVYEKKVNKLSGNRGLDPLRK' A
#
# COMPACT_ATOMS: atom_id res chain seq x y z
N MET A 1 11.12 5.33 -17.29
CA MET A 1 12.20 5.89 -16.45
C MET A 1 11.84 5.66 -14.99
N PRO A 2 12.78 5.27 -14.11
CA PRO A 2 12.51 5.22 -12.67
C PRO A 2 12.13 6.63 -12.20
N ILE A 3 11.10 6.72 -11.35
CA ILE A 3 10.70 8.00 -10.76
C ILE A 3 11.83 8.56 -9.90
N SER A 4 12.04 9.88 -9.99
CA SER A 4 13.06 10.56 -9.21
C SER A 4 12.60 10.75 -7.76
N TRP A 5 13.55 10.97 -6.85
CA TRP A 5 13.24 11.24 -5.45
C TRP A 5 12.44 12.54 -5.26
N ASN A 6 12.71 13.56 -6.09
CA ASN A 6 11.96 14.80 -6.09
C ASN A 6 10.50 14.58 -6.49
N GLU A 7 10.26 13.73 -7.47
CA GLU A 7 8.92 13.37 -7.93
C GLU A 7 8.15 12.64 -6.83
N ILE A 8 8.78 11.67 -6.15
CA ILE A 8 8.19 10.98 -5.00
C ILE A 8 7.80 11.97 -3.91
N ARG A 9 8.69 12.92 -3.58
CA ARG A 9 8.43 13.93 -2.55
C ARG A 9 7.25 14.82 -2.91
N ALA A 10 7.18 15.29 -4.15
CA ALA A 10 6.07 16.12 -4.62
C ALA A 10 4.73 15.38 -4.53
N ARG A 11 4.69 14.13 -5.02
CA ARG A 11 3.49 13.29 -4.94
C ARG A 11 3.08 12.95 -3.51
N ALA A 12 4.04 12.68 -2.64
CA ALA A 12 3.78 12.40 -1.23
C ALA A 12 3.17 13.62 -0.51
N ALA A 13 3.67 14.82 -0.82
CA ALA A 13 3.12 16.05 -0.26
C ALA A 13 1.68 16.30 -0.73
N GLN A 14 1.38 16.10 -2.02
CA GLN A 14 0.02 16.20 -2.53
C GLN A 14 -0.90 15.16 -1.90
N PHE A 15 -0.48 13.88 -1.84
CA PHE A 15 -1.24 12.82 -1.21
C PHE A 15 -1.60 13.15 0.25
N ALA A 16 -0.63 13.65 1.02
CA ALA A 16 -0.86 14.04 2.41
C ALA A 16 -1.86 15.19 2.55
N GLN A 17 -1.86 16.16 1.61
CA GLN A 17 -2.83 17.25 1.59
C GLN A 17 -4.22 16.77 1.18
N ASP A 18 -4.33 15.95 0.13
CA ASP A 18 -5.61 15.44 -0.39
C ASP A 18 -6.33 14.55 0.63
N TRP A 19 -5.56 13.84 1.46
CA TRP A 19 -6.06 13.00 2.53
C TRP A 19 -6.10 13.71 3.91
N ALA A 20 -5.60 14.95 4.01
CA ALA A 20 -5.69 15.72 5.24
C ALA A 20 -7.16 16.06 5.54
N GLY A 21 -7.70 15.42 6.58
CA GLY A 21 -9.10 15.61 6.99
C GLY A 21 -10.11 14.75 6.23
N GLN A 22 -9.68 13.91 5.29
CA GLN A 22 -10.54 12.86 4.74
C GLN A 22 -10.59 11.69 5.73
N GLY A 23 -11.55 11.75 6.64
CA GLY A 23 -11.86 10.65 7.55
C GLY A 23 -12.41 9.41 6.83
N TYR A 24 -12.54 8.31 7.58
CA TYR A 24 -12.91 6.96 7.13
C TYR A 24 -14.21 6.90 6.31
N GLU A 25 -15.05 7.93 6.36
CA GLU A 25 -16.35 8.02 5.68
C GLU A 25 -16.26 8.39 4.19
N LYS A 26 -15.15 8.98 3.74
CA LYS A 26 -15.05 9.52 2.35
C LYS A 26 -14.20 8.69 1.41
N GLY A 27 -13.28 7.89 1.94
CA GLY A 27 -12.32 7.12 1.15
C GLY A 27 -12.64 5.63 1.19
N ASP A 28 -13.10 5.07 0.07
CA ASP A 28 -13.04 3.62 -0.12
C ASP A 28 -11.58 3.18 0.12
N THR A 29 -11.37 2.21 1.01
CA THR A 29 -10.04 1.63 1.32
C THR A 29 -9.28 1.26 0.04
N HIS A 30 -10.00 0.86 -1.01
CA HIS A 30 -9.41 0.57 -2.32
C HIS A 30 -8.78 1.80 -3.00
N THR A 31 -9.40 2.98 -2.84
CA THR A 31 -8.94 4.25 -3.41
C THR A 31 -7.71 4.75 -2.66
N PHE A 32 -7.72 4.69 -1.33
CA PHE A 32 -6.55 5.04 -0.50
C PHE A 32 -5.29 4.32 -0.96
N TYR A 33 -5.35 2.99 -1.06
CA TYR A 33 -4.18 2.21 -1.46
C TYR A 33 -3.77 2.47 -2.91
N ASN A 34 -4.72 2.68 -3.82
CA ASN A 34 -4.40 3.04 -5.20
C ASN A 34 -3.59 4.35 -5.27
N GLU A 35 -4.06 5.40 -4.58
CA GLU A 35 -3.43 6.72 -4.58
C GLU A 35 -2.10 6.73 -3.82
N PHE A 36 -2.02 6.00 -2.71
CA PHE A 36 -0.78 5.85 -1.95
C PHE A 36 0.32 5.18 -2.79
N PHE A 37 0.02 4.08 -3.50
CA PHE A 37 1.03 3.42 -4.34
C PHE A 37 1.40 4.23 -5.59
N HIS A 38 0.50 5.10 -6.04
CA HIS A 38 0.77 6.03 -7.14
C HIS A 38 1.88 7.04 -6.79
N VAL A 39 2.06 7.39 -5.51
CA VAL A 39 3.20 8.20 -5.02
C VAL A 39 4.53 7.58 -5.44
N PHE A 40 4.63 6.25 -5.38
CA PHE A 40 5.81 5.47 -5.77
C PHE A 40 5.77 5.00 -7.22
N GLY A 41 4.85 5.51 -8.04
CA GLY A 41 4.70 5.09 -9.43
C GLY A 41 4.34 3.61 -9.57
N ARG A 42 3.77 3.00 -8.52
CA ARG A 42 3.38 1.59 -8.48
C ARG A 42 1.88 1.47 -8.63
N ARG A 43 1.45 0.41 -9.32
CA ARG A 43 0.03 0.05 -9.42
C ARG A 43 -0.32 -0.91 -8.29
N ARG A 44 -1.50 -0.77 -7.69
CA ARG A 44 -1.97 -1.67 -6.61
C ARG A 44 -1.93 -3.16 -6.98
N ARG A 45 -2.09 -3.51 -8.27
CA ARG A 45 -1.95 -4.89 -8.75
C ARG A 45 -0.56 -5.47 -8.54
N GLU A 46 0.49 -4.65 -8.57
CA GLU A 46 1.84 -5.09 -8.24
C GLU A 46 1.99 -5.35 -6.74
N VAL A 47 1.27 -4.59 -5.91
CA VAL A 47 1.26 -4.76 -4.44
C VAL A 47 0.52 -6.00 -3.98
N ALA A 48 -0.59 -6.37 -4.63
CA ALA A 48 -1.26 -7.64 -4.36
C ALA A 48 -0.30 -8.85 -4.54
N VAL A 49 0.72 -8.72 -5.41
CA VAL A 49 1.79 -9.71 -5.55
C VAL A 49 2.78 -9.64 -4.39
N TYR A 50 3.05 -8.45 -3.83
CA TYR A 50 3.86 -8.28 -2.61
C TYR A 50 3.17 -8.87 -1.37
N GLU A 51 1.87 -8.64 -1.15
CA GLU A 51 1.12 -9.27 -0.05
C GLU A 51 1.14 -10.80 -0.15
N LYS A 52 0.94 -11.35 -1.36
CA LYS A 52 1.11 -12.79 -1.62
C LYS A 52 2.53 -13.27 -1.36
N LYS A 53 3.56 -12.47 -1.65
CA LYS A 53 4.97 -12.80 -1.37
C LYS A 53 5.28 -12.75 0.12
N VAL A 54 4.78 -11.77 0.87
CA VAL A 54 4.94 -11.69 2.33
C VAL A 54 4.26 -12.88 3.02
N ASN A 55 3.08 -13.30 2.57
CA ASN A 55 2.46 -14.54 3.05
C ASN A 55 3.28 -15.80 2.74
N LYS A 56 4.02 -15.83 1.62
CA LYS A 56 4.94 -16.94 1.28
C LYS A 56 6.29 -16.88 1.99
N LEU A 57 6.76 -15.68 2.36
CA LEU A 57 7.96 -15.44 3.19
C LEU A 57 7.67 -15.61 4.69
N SER A 58 6.41 -15.45 5.11
CA SER A 58 5.86 -15.89 6.39
C SER A 58 5.73 -17.43 6.44
N GLY A 59 6.74 -18.13 5.92
CA GLY A 59 6.87 -19.58 5.97
C GLY A 59 7.27 -20.11 7.35
N ASN A 60 7.01 -19.37 8.45
CA ASN A 60 7.01 -20.00 9.77
C ASN A 60 6.35 -19.17 10.90
N ARG A 61 5.42 -19.85 11.59
CA ARG A 61 4.84 -19.59 12.92
C ARG A 61 3.70 -18.58 13.04
N GLY A 62 2.57 -18.89 12.41
CA GLY A 62 1.25 -18.67 13.02
C GLY A 62 0.75 -19.99 13.59
N LEU A 63 0.35 -20.03 14.86
CA LEU A 63 -0.14 -21.22 15.56
C LEU A 63 -1.15 -22.02 14.73
N ASP A 64 -0.89 -23.31 14.57
CA ASP A 64 -1.87 -24.31 14.12
C ASP A 64 -2.87 -24.54 15.27
N PRO A 65 -4.15 -24.15 15.16
CA PRO A 65 -5.12 -24.35 16.23
C PRO A 65 -5.63 -25.81 16.31
N LEU A 66 -5.12 -26.75 15.49
CA LEU A 66 -5.69 -28.10 15.37
C LEU A 66 -4.65 -29.23 15.52
N ARG A 67 -3.58 -29.03 16.30
CA ARG A 67 -2.80 -30.14 16.84
C ARG A 67 -3.31 -30.55 18.23
N LYS A 68 -4.23 -31.54 18.19
CA LYS A 68 -4.72 -32.46 19.24
C LYS A 68 -5.01 -31.89 20.62
#